data_AF-A0A4R6JM26-F1
#
_entry.id   AF-A0A4R6JM26-F1
#
_cell.length_a   1.000
_cell.length_b   1.000
_cell.length_c   1.000
_cell.angle_alpha   90.00
_cell.angle_beta   90.00
_cell.angle_gamma   90.00
#
_symmetry.space_group_name_H-M   'P 1'
#
loop_
_entity.id
_entity.type
_entity.pdbx_description
1 polymer ?
#
loop_
_entity_poly.entity_id
_entity_poly.type
_entity_poly.pdbx_seq_one_letter_code
_entity_poly.pdbx_strand_id
1 'polypeptide(L)'
;MSVYVVRDDSEFLWIAAVIAEDIYTYVPNTGKFHRNDGLREDFFMTRNLTYEEVTVTKAKDAIDAGLTPLDEQTMADHLSKWSQDPEALDPEQVFASVIADLR
;
A
#
# COMPACT_ATOMS: atom_id res chain seq x y z
N MET A 1 -12.57 -6.24 -1.19
CA MET A 1 -11.15 -5.92 -0.95
C MET A 1 -10.51 -5.72 -2.31
N SER A 2 -9.86 -4.58 -2.50
CA SER A 2 -9.26 -4.21 -3.78
C SER A 2 -7.84 -3.71 -3.56
N VAL A 3 -7.00 -3.88 -4.58
CA VAL A 3 -5.62 -3.35 -4.60
C VAL A 3 -5.48 -2.31 -5.69
N TYR A 4 -4.70 -1.29 -5.41
CA TYR A 4 -4.55 -0.11 -6.24
C TYR A 4 -3.07 0.21 -6.43
N VAL A 5 -2.75 0.70 -7.62
CA VAL A 5 -1.55 1.51 -7.84
C VAL A 5 -1.92 2.96 -7.54
N VAL A 6 -1.19 3.58 -6.62
CA VAL A 6 -1.37 4.98 -6.23
C VAL A 6 -0.31 5.82 -6.94
N ARG A 7 -0.75 6.93 -7.55
CA ARG A 7 0.12 7.85 -8.29
C ARG A 7 -0.11 9.29 -7.88
N ASP A 8 0.98 10.05 -7.89
CA ASP A 8 0.94 11.51 -7.95
C ASP A 8 1.28 11.91 -9.39
N ASP A 9 0.30 12.46 -10.11
CA ASP A 9 0.36 12.61 -11.57
C ASP A 9 0.81 11.32 -12.30
N SER A 10 2.02 11.33 -12.89
CA SER A 10 2.61 10.17 -13.58
C SER A 10 3.51 9.32 -12.70
N GLU A 11 3.88 9.80 -11.51
CA GLU A 11 4.82 9.14 -10.62
C GLU A 11 4.14 8.02 -9.85
N PHE A 12 4.75 6.83 -9.86
CA PHE A 12 4.32 5.73 -9.01
C PHE A 12 4.67 6.04 -7.56
N LEU A 13 3.68 5.99 -6.67
CA LEU A 13 3.88 6.31 -5.26
C LEU A 13 3.75 5.07 -4.37
N TRP A 14 2.66 4.29 -4.52
CA TRP A 14 2.38 3.15 -3.63
C TRP A 14 1.64 2.00 -4.32
N ILE A 15 1.76 0.80 -3.74
CA ILE A 15 0.69 -0.22 -3.82
C ILE A 15 -0.16 -0.08 -2.56
N ALA A 16 -1.45 0.18 -2.74
CA ALA A 16 -2.42 0.28 -1.66
C ALA A 16 -3.43 -0.88 -1.70
N ALA A 17 -3.89 -1.33 -0.53
CA ALA A 17 -4.95 -2.28 -0.36
C ALA A 17 -6.07 -1.65 0.48
N VAL A 18 -7.30 -1.69 -0.03
CA VAL A 18 -8.51 -1.26 0.69
C VAL A 18 -9.10 -2.48 1.39
N ILE A 19 -9.03 -2.50 2.72
CA ILE A 19 -9.54 -3.57 3.58
C ILE A 19 -10.63 -2.99 4.48
N ALA A 20 -11.89 -3.38 4.23
CA ALA A 20 -13.05 -2.73 4.81
C ALA A 20 -13.00 -1.20 4.56
N GLU A 21 -12.79 -0.40 5.62
CA GLU A 21 -12.66 1.05 5.51
C GLU A 21 -11.21 1.54 5.61
N ASP A 22 -10.25 0.65 5.89
CA ASP A 22 -8.85 1.01 6.09
C ASP A 22 -8.04 0.89 4.79
N ILE A 23 -7.03 1.77 4.68
CA ILE A 23 -6.02 1.70 3.63
C ILE A 23 -4.72 1.19 4.21
N TYR A 24 -4.19 0.14 3.61
CA TYR A 24 -2.86 -0.37 3.89
C TYR A 24 -1.95 -0.14 2.68
N THR A 25 -0.70 0.26 2.90
CA THR A 25 0.27 0.50 1.82
C THR A 25 1.49 -0.39 1.99
N TYR A 26 1.99 -0.95 0.89
CA TYR A 26 3.24 -1.69 0.89
C TYR A 26 4.42 -0.74 1.11
N VAL A 27 5.21 -0.99 2.16
CA VAL A 27 6.41 -0.22 2.49
C VAL A 27 7.63 -1.06 2.12
N PRO A 28 8.40 -0.68 1.07
CA PRO A 28 9.51 -1.51 0.60
C PRO A 28 10.60 -1.74 1.65
N ASN A 29 10.82 -0.77 2.55
CA ASN A 29 11.81 -0.87 3.63
C ASN A 29 11.48 -1.97 4.65
N THR A 30 10.20 -2.34 4.82
CA THR A 30 9.77 -3.38 5.77
C THR A 30 9.35 -4.67 5.08
N GLY A 31 9.04 -4.61 3.78
CA GLY A 31 8.50 -5.74 3.01
C GLY A 31 7.04 -6.08 3.34
N LYS A 32 6.32 -5.17 4.02
CA LYS A 32 4.98 -5.41 4.54
C LYS A 32 4.00 -4.30 4.20
N PHE A 33 2.71 -4.61 4.32
CA PHE A 33 1.62 -3.66 4.25
C PHE A 33 1.35 -3.08 5.64
N HIS A 34 1.30 -1.75 5.72
CA HIS A 34 1.02 -1.03 6.96
C HIS A 34 -0.17 -0.09 6.79
N ARG A 35 -0.93 0.13 7.86
CA ARG A 35 -2.03 1.10 7.83
C ARG A 35 -1.49 2.49 7.50
N ASN A 36 -2.16 3.17 6.58
CA ASN A 36 -1.78 4.49 6.11
C ASN A 36 -2.96 5.46 6.21
N ASP A 37 -3.04 6.12 7.36
CA ASP A 37 -4.15 7.04 7.68
C ASP A 37 -4.16 8.25 6.73
N GLY A 38 -3.00 8.70 6.24
CA GLY A 38 -2.91 9.79 5.26
C GLY A 38 -3.49 9.40 3.90
N LEU A 39 -3.17 8.21 3.39
CA LEU A 39 -3.79 7.70 2.15
C LEU A 39 -5.26 7.33 2.34
N ARG A 40 -5.68 6.93 3.55
CA ARG A 40 -7.11 6.76 3.88
C ARG A 40 -7.86 8.08 3.75
N GLU A 41 -7.37 9.15 4.35
CA GLU A 41 -7.96 10.49 4.23
C GLU A 41 -8.04 10.91 2.75
N ASP A 42 -6.97 10.68 1.99
CA ASP A 42 -6.95 11.06 0.58
C ASP A 42 -7.93 10.26 -0.28
N PHE A 43 -7.98 8.94 -0.11
CA PHE A 43 -8.88 8.06 -0.85
C PHE A 43 -10.36 8.44 -0.64
N PHE A 44 -10.76 8.71 0.61
CA PHE A 44 -12.17 8.94 0.94
C PHE A 44 -12.60 10.41 0.90
N MET A 45 -11.69 11.36 1.12
CA MET A 45 -12.03 12.77 1.32
C MET A 45 -11.34 13.70 0.33
N THR A 46 -10.01 13.80 0.36
CA THR A 46 -9.31 14.88 -0.37
C THR A 46 -9.14 14.62 -1.86
N ARG A 47 -8.97 13.34 -2.26
CA ARG A 47 -8.88 12.88 -3.66
C ARG A 47 -7.84 13.63 -4.50
N ASN A 48 -6.67 13.89 -3.92
CA ASN A 48 -5.57 14.54 -4.61
C ASN A 48 -4.74 13.56 -5.45
N LEU A 49 -4.66 12.28 -5.04
CA LEU A 49 -3.91 11.25 -5.75
C LEU A 49 -4.81 10.47 -6.73
N THR A 50 -4.16 9.81 -7.68
CA THR A 50 -4.84 8.88 -8.59
C THR A 50 -4.73 7.45 -8.06
N TYR A 51 -5.86 6.74 -8.04
CA TYR A 51 -5.95 5.35 -7.59
C TYR A 51 -6.45 4.49 -8.76
N GLU A 52 -5.55 3.71 -9.34
CA GLU A 52 -5.88 2.75 -10.41
C GLU A 52 -6.04 1.37 -9.79
N GLU A 53 -7.26 0.82 -9.83
CA GLU A 53 -7.49 -0.55 -9.38
C GLU A 53 -6.74 -1.54 -10.28
N VAL A 54 -6.00 -2.46 -9.66
CA VAL A 54 -5.19 -3.45 -10.36
C VAL A 54 -5.52 -4.87 -9.92
N THR A 55 -5.11 -5.86 -10.73
CA THR A 55 -5.20 -7.25 -10.32
C THR A 55 -4.10 -7.58 -9.30
N VAL A 56 -4.30 -8.66 -8.52
CA VAL A 56 -3.27 -9.19 -7.63
C VAL A 56 -1.96 -9.49 -8.37
N THR A 57 -2.04 -10.03 -9.59
CA THR A 57 -0.85 -10.29 -10.41
C THR A 57 -0.09 -9.00 -10.71
N LYS A 58 -0.76 -7.94 -11.17
CA LYS A 58 -0.12 -6.65 -11.44
C LYS A 58 0.49 -6.01 -10.18
N ALA A 59 -0.20 -6.12 -9.04
CA ALA A 59 0.32 -5.62 -7.77
C ALA A 59 1.58 -6.38 -7.32
N LYS A 60 1.60 -7.71 -7.47
CA LYS A 60 2.79 -8.54 -7.22
C LYS A 60 3.94 -8.16 -8.14
N ASP A 61 3.69 -8.08 -9.44
CA ASP A 61 4.70 -7.73 -10.43
C ASP A 61 5.34 -6.36 -10.11
N ALA A 62 4.54 -5.39 -9.63
CA ALA A 62 5.05 -4.08 -9.23
C ALA A 62 5.93 -4.14 -7.96
N ILE A 63 5.58 -4.97 -6.98
CA ILE A 63 6.40 -5.20 -5.78
C ILE A 63 7.72 -5.90 -6.17
N ASP A 64 7.63 -6.95 -6.98
CA ASP A 64 8.76 -7.79 -7.41
C ASP A 64 9.71 -7.04 -8.35
N ALA A 65 9.21 -6.06 -9.12
CA ALA A 65 10.02 -5.17 -9.95
C ALA A 65 10.96 -4.27 -9.11
N GLY A 66 10.78 -4.22 -7.79
CA GLY A 66 11.61 -3.46 -6.87
C GLY A 66 11.15 -2.01 -6.80
N LEU A 67 10.24 -1.74 -5.87
CA LEU A 67 9.86 -0.37 -5.53
C LEU A 67 11.01 0.34 -4.81
N THR A 68 11.25 1.60 -5.17
CA THR A 68 12.27 2.42 -4.49
C THR A 68 11.93 2.53 -3.00
N PRO A 69 12.85 2.17 -2.10
CA PRO A 69 12.67 2.38 -0.67
C PRO A 69 12.43 3.85 -0.35
N LEU A 70 11.67 4.08 0.70
CA LEU A 70 11.44 5.42 1.22
C LEU A 70 12.74 5.97 1.81
N ASP A 71 12.94 7.27 1.62
CA ASP A 71 14.09 7.99 2.17
C ASP A 71 14.09 7.94 3.70
N GLU A 72 15.12 7.31 4.27
CA GLU A 72 15.20 7.06 5.71
C GLU A 72 15.36 8.35 6.54
N GLN A 73 15.83 9.43 5.92
CA GLN A 73 15.99 10.72 6.61
C GLN A 73 14.65 11.46 6.69
N THR A 74 13.92 11.53 5.59
CA THR A 74 12.65 12.25 5.48
C THR A 74 11.50 11.47 6.12
N MET A 75 11.53 10.14 6.01
CA MET A 75 10.49 9.24 6.53
C MET A 75 10.87 8.55 7.84
N ALA A 76 11.92 9.02 8.53
CA ALA A 76 12.48 8.38 9.73
C ALA A 76 11.42 7.99 10.78
N ASP A 77 10.53 8.94 11.13
CA ASP A 77 9.50 8.73 12.15
C ASP A 77 8.46 7.70 11.71
N HIS A 78 8.07 7.69 10.43
CA HIS A 78 7.12 6.74 9.88
C HIS A 78 7.73 5.34 9.77
N LEU A 79 8.95 5.23 9.25
CA LEU A 79 9.69 3.98 9.14
C LEU A 79 9.95 3.37 10.52
N SER A 80 10.30 4.18 11.52
CA SER A 80 10.45 3.73 12.90
C SER A 80 9.15 3.11 13.43
N LYS A 81 8.01 3.80 13.25
CA LYS A 81 6.69 3.28 13.65
C LYS A 81 6.32 1.99 12.91
N TRP A 82 6.47 1.95 11.59
CA TRP A 82 6.13 0.78 10.78
C TRP A 82 7.03 -0.41 11.09
N SER A 83 8.31 -0.20 11.38
CA SER A 83 9.23 -1.29 11.76
C SER A 83 8.82 -2.00 13.07
N GLN A 84 8.03 -1.33 13.91
CA GLN A 84 7.55 -1.83 15.21
C GLN A 84 6.05 -2.18 15.19
N ASP A 85 5.41 -2.07 14.03
CA ASP A 85 3.97 -2.26 13.87
C ASP A 85 3.60 -3.75 13.97
N PRO A 86 2.90 -4.18 15.04
CA PRO A 86 2.49 -5.57 15.20
C PRO A 86 1.30 -5.95 14.32
N GLU A 87 0.60 -4.98 13.73
CA GLU A 87 -0.57 -5.18 12.87
C GLU A 87 -0.20 -5.18 11.37
N ALA A 88 1.11 -5.15 11.05
CA ALA A 88 1.61 -5.21 9.69
C ALA A 88 1.20 -6.52 8.99
N LEU A 89 0.70 -6.40 7.77
CA LEU A 89 0.20 -7.51 6.97
C LEU A 89 1.24 -7.98 5.96
N ASP A 90 1.39 -9.29 5.82
CA ASP A 90 2.24 -9.85 4.78
C ASP A 90 1.56 -9.71 3.41
N PRO A 91 2.29 -9.43 2.32
CA PRO A 91 1.70 -9.30 0.99
C PRO A 91 0.84 -10.49 0.58
N GLU A 92 1.26 -11.71 0.93
CA GLU A 92 0.50 -12.93 0.64
C GLU A 92 -0.87 -12.97 1.33
N GLN A 93 -0.95 -12.50 2.59
CA GLN A 93 -2.21 -12.43 3.34
C GLN A 93 -3.18 -11.43 2.70
N VAL A 94 -2.66 -10.26 2.30
CA VAL A 94 -3.42 -9.23 1.57
C VAL A 94 -3.95 -9.80 0.27
N PHE A 95 -3.09 -10.39 -0.56
CA PHE A 95 -3.47 -10.92 -1.87
C PHE A 95 -4.43 -12.11 -1.81
N ALA A 96 -4.25 -13.02 -0.84
CA ALA A 96 -5.19 -14.12 -0.62
C ALA A 96 -6.59 -13.59 -0.28
N SER A 97 -6.67 -12.54 0.53
CA SER A 97 -7.93 -11.91 0.95
C SER A 97 -8.65 -11.22 -0.22
N VAL A 98 -7.91 -10.56 -1.12
CA VAL A 98 -8.48 -10.01 -2.38
C VAL A 98 -9.08 -11.12 -3.23
N ILE A 99 -8.35 -12.23 -3.43
CA ILE A 99 -8.82 -13.35 -4.25
C ILE A 99 -10.07 -14.00 -3.65
N ALA A 100 -10.13 -14.10 -2.32
CA ALA A 100 -11.27 -14.69 -1.63
C ALA A 100 -12.56 -13.85 -1.79
N ASP A 101 -12.44 -12.52 -1.81
CA ASP A 101 -13.58 -11.60 -1.93
C ASP A 101 -14.13 -11.47 -3.37
N LEU A 102 -13.38 -11.93 -4.37
CA LEU A 102 -13.80 -11.98 -5.77
C LEU A 102 -14.68 -13.19 -6.13
N ARG A 103 -14.97 -14.08 -5.18
CA ARG A 103 -15.76 -15.31 -5.37
C ARG A 103 -17.18 -15.17 -4.83
#